data_AF-A0A9E5SZA6-F1
#
_entry.id   AF-A0A9E5SZA6-F1
#
_cell.length_a   1.000
_cell.length_b   1.000
_cell.length_c   1.000
_cell.angle_alpha   90.00
_cell.angle_beta   90.00
_cell.angle_gamma   90.00
#
_symmetry.space_group_name_H-M   'P 1'
#
loop_
_entity.id
_entity.type
_entity.pdbx_description
1 polymer ?
#
loop_
_entity_poly.entity_id
_entity_poly.type
_entity_poly.pdbx_seq_one_letter_code
_entity_poly.pdbx_strand_id
1 'polypeptide(L)'
;MKKKLFTFLLALILATAALPMNALAALPEGVPSMLEAPVIKGIELKHDEDGIPYFEAQVYFPQSVLDLDADAPGGGSVFWDYSEKIDDGEWSDFGGGGYIDVYTGVSSEVEGRVTAGTYPIEFTPIDEGSADSVDIKDHTYSYRLVFFYHYFEGWQDIDPIYSPVSNAYTIASGSFYSDASSWAEEELDEAGRLGLIPDILNGADMTKPITREEFAELAVLLYEKVMDTEAAPEYPNPFVDTANPQILKAFALGITTGTSVTTFEPNKLINREQCATMLFRTIKAISGDTDDLNYQVSNVPDFPDQKHISSWAVVGTKYMSQLGIIKGDTNGYFMPKAVTTQQEAEGYGTATREAAILMTVRTYNKIA
;
A
#
# COMPACT_ATOMS: atom_id res chain seq x y z
N MET A 1 53.59 -30.14 56.97
CA MET A 1 54.38 -28.92 56.71
C MET A 1 54.41 -28.64 55.21
N LYS A 2 53.99 -27.43 54.83
CA LYS A 2 54.45 -26.60 53.69
C LYS A 2 54.77 -27.29 52.34
N LYS A 3 53.91 -26.96 51.36
CA LYS A 3 54.15 -26.54 49.96
C LYS A 3 55.59 -26.60 49.40
N LYS A 4 55.72 -27.13 48.17
CA LYS A 4 56.34 -26.54 46.95
C LYS A 4 56.22 -27.58 45.80
N LEU A 5 55.37 -27.44 44.78
CA LEU A 5 55.22 -26.46 43.68
C LEU A 5 56.08 -26.79 42.43
N PHE A 6 55.38 -27.01 41.31
CA PHE A 6 55.78 -26.95 39.87
C PHE A 6 56.64 -28.12 39.32
N THR A 7 56.39 -28.70 38.14
CA THR A 7 55.91 -28.13 36.87
C THR A 7 55.24 -29.23 36.01
N PHE A 8 54.06 -28.98 35.41
CA PHE A 8 53.51 -29.83 34.35
C PHE A 8 53.54 -29.03 33.04
N LEU A 9 54.31 -29.53 32.07
CA LEU A 9 54.43 -28.98 30.73
C LEU A 9 53.20 -29.43 29.93
N LEU A 10 52.28 -28.52 29.61
CA LEU A 10 51.14 -28.81 28.74
C LEU A 10 51.60 -28.62 27.29
N ALA A 11 51.79 -29.73 26.58
CA ALA A 11 51.99 -29.71 25.12
C ALA A 11 50.64 -29.45 24.45
N LEU A 12 50.47 -28.23 23.92
CA LEU A 12 49.34 -27.85 23.07
C LEU A 12 49.62 -28.37 21.65
N ILE A 13 49.08 -29.53 21.29
CA ILE A 13 49.03 -29.97 19.89
C ILE A 13 47.88 -29.23 19.23
N LEU A 14 48.21 -28.17 18.49
CA LEU A 14 47.29 -27.50 17.57
C LEU A 14 47.11 -28.44 16.35
N ALA A 15 46.06 -29.25 16.35
CA ALA A 15 45.58 -29.87 15.12
C ALA A 15 44.75 -28.83 14.38
N THR A 16 45.37 -28.10 13.47
CA THR A 16 44.67 -27.25 12.50
C THR A 16 43.82 -28.15 11.61
N ALA A 17 42.52 -28.20 11.86
CA ALA A 17 41.56 -28.59 10.85
C ALA A 17 41.59 -27.50 9.78
N ALA A 18 42.35 -27.73 8.71
CA ALA A 18 42.23 -26.96 7.49
C ALA A 18 40.82 -27.24 6.93
N LEU A 19 39.88 -26.34 7.25
CA LEU A 19 38.66 -26.23 6.46
C LEU A 19 39.10 -25.96 5.02
N PRO A 20 38.47 -26.60 4.02
CA PRO A 20 38.71 -26.20 2.65
C PRO A 20 38.25 -24.75 2.53
N MET A 21 39.20 -23.83 2.42
CA MET A 21 38.91 -22.53 1.83
C MET A 21 38.50 -22.86 0.40
N ASN A 22 37.20 -22.88 0.13
CA ASN A 22 36.72 -22.65 -1.21
C ASN A 22 37.28 -21.27 -1.57
N ALA A 23 38.37 -21.26 -2.32
CA ALA A 23 38.82 -20.05 -2.97
C ALA A 23 37.63 -19.62 -3.84
N LEU A 24 36.96 -18.52 -3.47
CA LEU A 24 36.06 -17.85 -4.40
C LEU A 24 36.89 -17.65 -5.66
N ALA A 25 36.47 -18.25 -6.78
CA ALA A 25 37.08 -17.95 -8.05
C ALA A 25 37.02 -16.42 -8.22
N ALA A 26 38.15 -15.79 -8.50
CA ALA A 26 38.16 -14.36 -8.75
C ALA A 26 37.22 -14.07 -9.92
N LEU A 27 36.32 -13.11 -9.76
CA LEU A 27 35.40 -12.70 -10.83
C LEU A 27 36.22 -12.25 -12.05
N PRO A 28 35.73 -12.46 -13.28
CA PRO A 28 36.37 -11.95 -14.47
C PRO A 28 36.60 -10.43 -14.40
N GLU A 29 37.66 -9.95 -15.05
CA GLU A 29 37.97 -8.53 -15.11
C GLU A 29 36.77 -7.75 -15.71
N GLY A 30 36.36 -6.66 -15.05
CA GLY A 30 35.21 -5.85 -15.45
C GLY A 30 33.87 -6.28 -14.85
N VAL A 31 33.79 -7.44 -14.20
CA VAL A 31 32.55 -7.90 -13.55
C VAL A 31 32.43 -7.32 -12.15
N PRO A 32 31.33 -6.62 -11.81
CA PRO A 32 31.12 -6.06 -10.47
C PRO A 32 30.76 -7.17 -9.47
N SER A 33 31.04 -6.93 -8.18
CA SER A 33 30.68 -7.87 -7.11
C SER A 33 29.20 -7.81 -6.70
N MET A 34 28.45 -6.81 -7.17
CA MET A 34 27.02 -6.59 -6.91
C MET A 34 26.47 -5.60 -7.92
N LEU A 35 25.20 -5.77 -8.30
CA LEU A 35 24.48 -4.87 -9.20
C LEU A 35 23.66 -3.85 -8.38
N GLU A 36 23.41 -2.67 -8.95
CA GLU A 36 22.40 -1.76 -8.41
C GLU A 36 20.98 -2.34 -8.63
N ALA A 37 20.06 -2.07 -7.69
CA ALA A 37 18.71 -2.62 -7.74
C ALA A 37 17.80 -1.90 -8.75
N PRO A 38 16.84 -2.59 -9.36
CA PRO A 38 15.73 -1.94 -10.06
C PRO A 38 14.86 -1.14 -9.08
N VAL A 39 14.12 -0.16 -9.60
CA VAL A 39 13.11 0.58 -8.84
C VAL A 39 11.81 0.64 -9.63
N ILE A 40 10.73 0.08 -9.07
CA ILE A 40 9.39 0.18 -9.66
C ILE A 40 8.84 1.58 -9.37
N LYS A 41 8.54 2.34 -10.42
CA LYS A 41 7.99 3.71 -10.32
C LYS A 41 6.46 3.73 -10.30
N GLY A 42 5.83 2.76 -10.91
CA GLY A 42 4.39 2.63 -11.01
C GLY A 42 4.02 1.34 -11.73
N ILE A 43 2.83 0.83 -11.47
CA ILE A 43 2.20 -0.24 -12.24
C ILE A 43 0.79 0.24 -12.58
N GLU A 44 0.36 -0.01 -13.81
CA GLU A 44 -0.99 0.33 -14.30
C GLU A 44 -1.63 -0.90 -14.96
N LEU A 45 -2.93 -1.09 -14.71
CA LEU A 45 -3.73 -2.05 -15.47
C LEU A 45 -4.05 -1.46 -16.84
N LYS A 46 -3.65 -2.16 -17.90
CA LYS A 46 -3.89 -1.82 -19.30
C LYS A 46 -4.58 -2.96 -20.00
N HIS A 47 -5.08 -2.68 -21.21
CA HIS A 47 -5.67 -3.67 -22.09
C HIS A 47 -4.96 -3.61 -23.43
N ASP A 48 -4.66 -4.76 -24.02
CA ASP A 48 -4.07 -4.83 -25.36
C ASP A 48 -5.11 -4.53 -26.46
N GLU A 49 -4.71 -4.64 -27.72
CA GLU A 49 -5.61 -4.37 -28.87
C GLU A 49 -6.81 -5.32 -28.93
N ASP A 50 -6.71 -6.51 -28.34
CA ASP A 50 -7.76 -7.52 -28.25
C ASP A 50 -8.61 -7.39 -26.98
N GLY A 51 -8.29 -6.41 -26.12
CA GLY A 51 -8.97 -6.17 -24.85
C GLY A 51 -8.55 -7.13 -23.73
N ILE A 52 -7.40 -7.80 -23.86
CA ILE A 52 -6.85 -8.66 -22.81
C ILE A 52 -6.11 -7.77 -21.79
N PRO A 53 -6.44 -7.88 -20.49
CA PRO A 53 -5.78 -7.11 -19.46
C PRO A 53 -4.35 -7.56 -19.19
N TYR A 54 -3.46 -6.59 -18.94
CA TYR A 54 -2.10 -6.81 -18.45
C TYR A 54 -1.69 -5.66 -17.53
N PHE A 55 -0.71 -5.90 -16.67
CA PHE A 55 -0.10 -4.85 -15.85
C PHE A 55 1.16 -4.32 -16.54
N GLU A 56 1.23 -3.01 -16.80
CA GLU A 56 2.46 -2.36 -17.26
C GLU A 56 3.16 -1.69 -16.09
N ALA A 57 4.34 -2.18 -15.75
CA ALA A 57 5.22 -1.61 -14.75
C ALA A 57 6.28 -0.71 -15.37
N GLN A 58 6.43 0.49 -14.82
CA GLN A 58 7.46 1.45 -15.19
C GLN A 58 8.66 1.26 -14.28
N VAL A 59 9.73 0.61 -14.76
CA VAL A 59 10.88 0.20 -13.94
C VAL A 59 12.14 0.99 -14.30
N TYR A 60 12.77 1.61 -13.31
CA TYR A 60 14.01 2.36 -13.49
C TYR A 60 15.23 1.43 -13.54
N PHE A 61 16.02 1.55 -14.62
CA PHE A 61 17.24 0.79 -14.86
C PHE A 61 18.46 1.71 -14.60
N PRO A 62 19.33 1.38 -13.63
CA PRO A 62 20.55 2.15 -13.35
C PRO A 62 21.56 2.10 -14.51
N GLN A 63 22.34 3.17 -14.68
CA GLN A 63 23.35 3.24 -15.75
C GLN A 63 24.39 2.12 -15.62
N SER A 64 24.80 1.78 -14.39
CA SER A 64 25.78 0.73 -14.12
C SER A 64 25.32 -0.65 -14.60
N VAL A 65 24.02 -0.93 -14.56
CA VAL A 65 23.41 -2.18 -15.02
C VAL A 65 23.35 -2.21 -16.55
N LEU A 66 22.96 -1.10 -17.17
CA LEU A 66 22.94 -0.96 -18.62
C LEU A 66 24.33 -1.04 -19.25
N ASP A 67 25.33 -0.39 -18.62
CA ASP A 67 26.72 -0.45 -19.05
C ASP A 67 27.28 -1.88 -18.91
N LEU A 68 26.93 -2.60 -17.84
CA LEU A 68 27.35 -3.99 -17.63
C LEU A 68 26.80 -4.92 -18.72
N ASP A 69 25.53 -4.78 -19.08
CA ASP A 69 24.91 -5.57 -20.14
C ASP A 69 25.52 -5.26 -21.51
N ALA A 70 25.78 -3.99 -21.81
CA ALA A 70 26.39 -3.56 -23.06
C ALA A 70 27.86 -3.99 -23.19
N ASP A 71 28.64 -3.92 -22.10
CA ASP A 71 30.06 -4.29 -22.11
C ASP A 71 30.27 -5.81 -22.04
N ALA A 72 29.29 -6.56 -21.52
CA ALA A 72 29.25 -8.02 -21.43
C ALA A 72 30.59 -8.66 -20.98
N PRO A 73 31.23 -8.19 -19.88
CA PRO A 73 32.53 -8.68 -19.45
C PRO A 73 32.50 -10.18 -19.15
N GLY A 74 33.43 -10.92 -19.74
CA GLY A 74 33.47 -12.38 -19.63
C GLY A 74 32.37 -13.11 -20.42
N GLY A 75 31.62 -12.41 -21.28
CA GLY A 75 30.60 -12.99 -22.15
C GLY A 75 29.28 -13.34 -21.44
N GLY A 76 28.94 -12.61 -20.37
CA GLY A 76 27.64 -12.75 -19.70
C GLY A 76 26.64 -11.69 -20.17
N SER A 77 25.44 -11.75 -19.60
CA SER A 77 24.36 -10.77 -19.83
C SER A 77 23.62 -10.47 -18.53
N VAL A 78 22.96 -9.31 -18.50
CA VAL A 78 22.08 -8.94 -17.40
C VAL A 78 20.66 -9.38 -17.69
N PHE A 79 20.08 -9.99 -16.68
CA PHE A 79 18.69 -10.40 -16.61
C PHE A 79 17.98 -9.68 -15.49
N TRP A 80 16.66 -9.77 -15.52
CA TRP A 80 15.83 -9.48 -14.37
C TRP A 80 14.94 -10.68 -14.05
N ASP A 81 14.51 -10.77 -12.80
CA ASP A 81 13.47 -11.68 -12.33
C ASP A 81 12.51 -10.92 -11.41
N TYR A 82 11.30 -11.44 -11.25
CA TYR A 82 10.34 -10.90 -10.29
C TYR A 82 9.82 -11.97 -9.34
N SER A 83 9.36 -11.51 -8.19
CA SER A 83 8.61 -12.26 -7.21
C SER A 83 7.27 -11.56 -7.05
N GLU A 84 6.20 -12.33 -7.02
CA GLU A 84 4.81 -11.87 -6.99
C GLU A 84 4.15 -12.37 -5.71
N LYS A 85 3.31 -11.52 -5.11
CA LYS A 85 2.44 -11.88 -4.01
C LYS A 85 1.02 -11.45 -4.35
N ILE A 86 0.11 -12.40 -4.36
CA ILE A 86 -1.32 -12.16 -4.58
C ILE A 86 -2.02 -12.13 -3.23
N ASP A 87 -2.78 -11.07 -2.99
CA ASP A 87 -3.48 -10.78 -1.74
C ASP A 87 -2.54 -10.88 -0.53
N ASP A 88 -2.99 -11.56 0.52
CA ASP A 88 -2.22 -11.88 1.72
C ASP A 88 -1.45 -13.20 1.60
N GLY A 89 -1.24 -13.68 0.37
CA GLY A 89 -0.45 -14.87 0.09
C GLY A 89 1.04 -14.69 0.41
N GLU A 90 1.79 -15.75 0.15
CA GLU A 90 3.25 -15.70 0.24
C GLU A 90 3.86 -15.18 -1.07
N TRP A 91 5.03 -14.55 -0.97
CA TRP A 91 5.81 -14.19 -2.15
C TRP A 91 6.25 -15.46 -2.90
N SER A 92 6.05 -15.49 -4.21
CA SER A 92 6.61 -16.53 -5.08
C SER A 92 8.14 -16.47 -5.13
N ASP A 93 8.76 -17.58 -5.54
CA ASP A 93 10.18 -17.59 -5.87
C ASP A 93 10.45 -16.63 -7.05
N PHE A 94 11.66 -16.06 -7.09
CA PHE A 94 12.06 -15.20 -8.19
C PHE A 94 12.13 -15.99 -9.50
N GLY A 95 11.48 -15.48 -10.53
CA GLY A 95 11.47 -16.07 -11.87
C GLY A 95 10.63 -15.25 -12.85
N GLY A 96 10.47 -15.77 -14.07
CA GLY A 96 9.57 -15.23 -15.09
C GLY A 96 10.07 -13.97 -15.80
N GLY A 97 11.24 -13.44 -15.45
CA GLY A 97 11.82 -12.29 -16.15
C GLY A 97 12.62 -12.69 -17.40
N GLY A 98 13.55 -11.84 -17.81
CA GLY A 98 14.28 -12.03 -19.06
C GLY A 98 15.47 -11.09 -19.21
N TYR A 99 16.01 -11.02 -20.43
CA TYR A 99 17.10 -10.10 -20.75
C TYR A 99 16.63 -8.66 -20.67
N ILE A 100 17.47 -7.76 -20.14
CA ILE A 100 17.08 -6.35 -20.01
C ILE A 100 17.05 -5.64 -21.37
N ASP A 101 17.85 -6.10 -22.35
CA ASP A 101 17.96 -5.50 -23.68
C ASP A 101 16.64 -5.49 -24.46
N VAL A 102 15.81 -6.53 -24.29
CA VAL A 102 14.44 -6.66 -24.83
C VAL A 102 13.58 -5.42 -24.54
N TYR A 103 13.74 -4.82 -23.37
CA TYR A 103 12.92 -3.69 -22.91
C TYR A 103 13.53 -2.33 -23.26
N THR A 104 14.82 -2.29 -23.53
CA THR A 104 15.53 -1.06 -23.91
C THR A 104 15.43 -0.75 -25.40
N GLY A 105 14.97 -1.71 -26.23
CA GLY A 105 14.76 -1.52 -27.66
C GLY A 105 16.04 -1.46 -28.49
N VAL A 106 17.19 -1.80 -27.89
CA VAL A 106 18.49 -1.83 -28.55
C VAL A 106 18.92 -3.29 -28.68
N SER A 107 18.88 -3.82 -29.91
CA SER A 107 19.57 -5.09 -30.18
C SER A 107 21.09 -4.84 -30.19
N SER A 108 21.88 -5.89 -29.96
CA SER A 108 23.35 -5.87 -29.99
C SER A 108 23.99 -5.33 -31.29
N GLU A 109 23.18 -4.91 -32.28
CA GLU A 109 23.60 -4.40 -33.59
C GLU A 109 23.38 -2.88 -33.79
N VAL A 110 22.77 -2.16 -32.85
CA VAL A 110 22.48 -0.71 -33.00
C VAL A 110 23.53 0.16 -32.28
N GLU A 111 24.17 1.07 -33.01
CA GLU A 111 25.15 2.03 -32.47
C GLU A 111 24.49 3.03 -31.51
N GLY A 112 24.57 2.75 -30.20
CA GLY A 112 24.24 3.70 -29.14
C GLY A 112 24.17 3.03 -27.77
N ARG A 113 24.86 3.57 -26.76
CA ARG A 113 24.72 3.09 -25.37
C ARG A 113 23.36 3.54 -24.82
N VAL A 114 22.63 2.59 -24.22
CA VAL A 114 21.39 2.87 -23.51
C VAL A 114 21.70 3.72 -22.27
N THR A 115 20.89 4.75 -22.02
CA THR A 115 21.02 5.60 -20.84
C THR A 115 20.07 5.18 -19.74
N ALA A 116 20.46 5.40 -18.49
CA ALA A 116 19.59 5.17 -17.34
C ALA A 116 18.24 5.87 -17.52
N GLY A 117 17.17 5.16 -17.17
CA GLY A 117 15.82 5.59 -17.48
C GLY A 117 14.79 4.60 -16.98
N THR A 118 13.53 4.87 -17.29
CA THR A 118 12.39 4.02 -16.93
C THR A 118 11.88 3.31 -18.16
N TYR A 119 11.72 2.00 -18.05
CA TYR A 119 11.35 1.10 -19.13
C TYR A 119 10.08 0.32 -18.75
N PRO A 120 9.15 0.12 -19.70
CA PRO A 120 7.94 -0.65 -19.45
C PRO A 120 8.28 -2.14 -19.37
N ILE A 121 7.73 -2.83 -18.37
CA ILE A 121 7.77 -4.28 -18.18
C ILE A 121 6.33 -4.75 -17.98
N GLU A 122 5.95 -5.86 -18.59
CA GLU A 122 4.58 -6.37 -18.54
C GLU A 122 4.47 -7.55 -17.58
N PHE A 123 3.39 -7.58 -16.79
CA PHE A 123 2.98 -8.73 -15.99
C PHE A 123 1.57 -9.17 -16.39
N THR A 124 1.33 -10.48 -16.35
CA THR A 124 0.02 -11.05 -16.67
C THR A 124 -0.76 -11.27 -15.37
N PRO A 125 -1.92 -10.62 -15.17
CA PRO A 125 -2.80 -10.94 -14.05
C PRO A 125 -3.29 -12.38 -14.14
N ILE A 126 -3.74 -12.93 -13.01
CA ILE A 126 -4.38 -14.26 -13.02
C ILE A 126 -5.69 -14.16 -13.79
N ASP A 127 -5.80 -14.94 -14.87
CA ASP A 127 -7.04 -15.19 -15.57
C ASP A 127 -7.77 -16.38 -14.92
N GLU A 128 -8.87 -16.10 -14.23
CA GLU A 128 -9.77 -17.10 -13.65
C GLU A 128 -10.99 -17.39 -14.53
N GLY A 129 -10.96 -16.90 -15.77
CA GLY A 129 -12.03 -17.06 -16.73
C GLY A 129 -12.13 -18.46 -17.33
N SER A 130 -12.87 -18.56 -18.43
CA SER A 130 -13.04 -19.79 -19.20
C SER A 130 -12.23 -19.71 -20.48
N ALA A 131 -12.15 -20.79 -21.25
CA ALA A 131 -11.47 -20.77 -22.55
C ALA A 131 -12.01 -19.68 -23.51
N ASP A 132 -13.23 -19.21 -23.29
CA ASP A 132 -13.91 -18.21 -24.12
C ASP A 132 -14.08 -16.84 -23.41
N SER A 133 -13.47 -16.64 -22.24
CA SER A 133 -13.62 -15.39 -21.46
C SER A 133 -12.42 -15.14 -20.57
N VAL A 134 -11.87 -13.92 -20.59
CA VAL A 134 -10.88 -13.48 -19.60
C VAL A 134 -11.61 -12.90 -18.39
N ASP A 135 -11.29 -13.37 -17.18
CA ASP A 135 -11.83 -12.88 -15.91
C ASP A 135 -10.70 -12.65 -14.92
N ILE A 136 -10.28 -11.39 -14.80
CA ILE A 136 -9.33 -10.96 -13.77
C ILE A 136 -10.13 -10.58 -12.52
N LYS A 137 -10.40 -11.57 -11.66
CA LYS A 137 -11.10 -11.31 -10.39
C LYS A 137 -10.37 -10.27 -9.55
N ASP A 138 -11.09 -9.66 -8.61
CA ASP A 138 -10.56 -8.66 -7.69
C ASP A 138 -9.46 -9.26 -6.81
N HIS A 139 -8.21 -9.02 -7.19
CA HIS A 139 -7.02 -9.39 -6.46
C HIS A 139 -6.09 -8.20 -6.31
N THR A 140 -5.31 -8.20 -5.24
CA THR A 140 -4.17 -7.29 -5.08
C THR A 140 -2.89 -8.02 -5.45
N TYR A 141 -2.12 -7.47 -6.37
CA TYR A 141 -0.84 -8.00 -6.83
C TYR A 141 0.26 -7.11 -6.31
N SER A 142 1.21 -7.71 -5.60
CA SER A 142 2.44 -7.04 -5.20
C SER A 142 3.61 -7.61 -5.97
N TYR A 143 4.42 -6.74 -6.59
CA TYR A 143 5.60 -7.12 -7.37
C TYR A 143 6.87 -6.56 -6.74
N ARG A 144 7.96 -7.34 -6.80
CA ARG A 144 9.32 -6.89 -6.51
C ARG A 144 10.30 -7.59 -7.45
N LEU A 145 11.36 -6.90 -7.83
CA LEU A 145 12.30 -7.33 -8.87
C LEU A 145 13.73 -7.43 -8.34
N VAL A 146 14.55 -8.20 -9.05
CA VAL A 146 16.00 -8.23 -8.94
C VAL A 146 16.63 -8.17 -10.33
N PHE A 147 17.81 -7.56 -10.43
CA PHE A 147 18.70 -7.81 -11.56
C PHE A 147 19.71 -8.89 -11.21
N PHE A 148 20.14 -9.65 -12.20
CA PHE A 148 21.25 -10.57 -12.04
C PHE A 148 22.11 -10.68 -13.30
N TYR A 149 23.40 -10.94 -13.12
CA TYR A 149 24.33 -11.18 -14.21
C TYR A 149 24.73 -12.64 -14.26
N HIS A 150 24.63 -13.27 -15.44
CA HIS A 150 24.90 -14.69 -15.63
C HIS A 150 25.65 -14.98 -16.94
N TYR A 151 26.43 -16.05 -16.97
CA TYR A 151 27.30 -16.44 -18.10
C TYR A 151 26.73 -17.63 -18.88
N PHE A 152 26.92 -17.67 -20.20
CA PHE A 152 26.37 -18.74 -21.06
C PHE A 152 27.39 -19.81 -21.45
N GLU A 153 28.64 -19.43 -21.71
CA GLU A 153 29.65 -20.33 -22.24
C GLU A 153 30.96 -20.26 -21.45
N GLY A 154 31.52 -21.42 -21.11
CA GLY A 154 32.84 -21.54 -20.46
C GLY A 154 32.88 -21.29 -18.96
N TRP A 155 31.78 -20.84 -18.34
CA TRP A 155 31.72 -20.44 -16.92
C TRP A 155 30.49 -20.97 -16.18
N GLN A 156 30.13 -22.25 -16.42
CA GLN A 156 28.93 -22.89 -15.87
C GLN A 156 28.95 -23.10 -14.33
N ASP A 157 30.10 -22.90 -13.69
CA ASP A 157 30.31 -23.10 -12.25
C ASP A 157 30.33 -21.77 -11.46
N ILE A 158 30.02 -20.62 -12.08
CA ILE A 158 29.97 -19.32 -11.39
C ILE A 158 28.52 -18.98 -11.06
N ASP A 159 28.25 -18.77 -9.76
CA ASP A 159 26.95 -18.30 -9.29
C ASP A 159 26.60 -16.93 -9.89
N PRO A 160 25.33 -16.70 -10.28
CA PRO A 160 24.91 -15.39 -10.76
C PRO A 160 25.12 -14.30 -9.71
N ILE A 161 25.40 -13.08 -10.17
CA ILE A 161 25.61 -11.92 -9.32
C ILE A 161 24.32 -11.13 -9.27
N TYR A 162 23.69 -11.04 -8.10
CA TYR A 162 22.40 -10.40 -7.92
C TYR A 162 22.53 -8.95 -7.43
N SER A 163 21.53 -8.13 -7.77
CA SER A 163 21.24 -6.89 -7.06
C SER A 163 20.51 -7.16 -5.74
N PRO A 164 20.40 -6.15 -4.86
CA PRO A 164 19.33 -6.15 -3.85
C PRO A 164 17.94 -6.22 -4.50
N VAL A 165 16.95 -6.66 -3.73
CA VAL A 165 15.53 -6.65 -4.14
C VAL A 165 15.03 -5.20 -4.22
N SER A 166 14.22 -4.89 -5.24
CA SER A 166 13.58 -3.59 -5.40
C SER A 166 12.61 -3.26 -4.26
N ASN A 167 12.05 -2.04 -4.31
CA ASN A 167 10.80 -1.77 -3.60
C ASN A 167 9.69 -2.74 -4.06
N ALA A 168 8.79 -3.09 -3.15
CA ALA A 168 7.53 -3.73 -3.51
C ALA A 168 6.56 -2.66 -4.03
N TYR A 169 5.77 -3.00 -5.04
CA TYR A 169 4.70 -2.16 -5.56
C TYR A 169 3.41 -2.97 -5.67
N THR A 170 2.30 -2.45 -5.15
CA THR A 170 1.01 -3.14 -5.12
C THR A 170 -0.01 -2.47 -6.04
N ILE A 171 -0.76 -3.27 -6.80
CA ILE A 171 -1.85 -2.85 -7.69
C ILE A 171 -3.02 -3.83 -7.56
N ALA A 172 -4.25 -3.41 -7.88
CA ALA A 172 -5.40 -4.32 -8.01
C ALA A 172 -5.77 -4.59 -9.48
N SER A 173 -6.20 -5.81 -9.80
CA SER A 173 -6.70 -6.23 -11.13
C SER A 173 -8.12 -5.76 -11.42
N GLY A 174 -8.95 -5.64 -10.39
CA GLY A 174 -10.36 -5.34 -10.52
C GLY A 174 -10.72 -3.99 -9.92
N SER A 175 -11.99 -3.63 -10.07
CA SER A 175 -12.59 -2.64 -9.20
C SER A 175 -12.48 -3.15 -7.76
N PHE A 176 -12.02 -2.34 -6.81
CA PHE A 176 -11.98 -2.73 -5.39
C PHE A 176 -13.39 -3.04 -4.80
N TYR A 177 -14.43 -2.92 -5.61
CA TYR A 177 -15.83 -3.01 -5.26
C TYR A 177 -16.68 -3.66 -6.34
N SER A 178 -17.79 -4.29 -5.93
CA SER A 178 -18.73 -4.97 -6.82
C SER A 178 -19.77 -4.05 -7.47
N ASP A 179 -20.01 -2.87 -6.91
CA ASP A 179 -20.92 -1.86 -7.47
C ASP A 179 -20.58 -0.46 -6.93
N ALA A 180 -20.72 0.59 -7.74
CA ALA A 180 -20.58 1.97 -7.34
C ALA A 180 -21.36 2.91 -8.27
N SER A 181 -21.66 4.10 -7.77
CA SER A 181 -22.24 5.15 -8.58
C SER A 181 -21.21 5.80 -9.50
N SER A 182 -21.59 6.15 -10.73
CA SER A 182 -20.66 6.77 -11.71
C SER A 182 -20.06 8.10 -11.28
N TRP A 183 -20.65 8.80 -10.30
CA TRP A 183 -20.06 10.02 -9.74
C TRP A 183 -18.91 9.75 -8.76
N ALA A 184 -18.77 8.50 -8.29
CA ALA A 184 -17.77 8.10 -7.31
C ALA A 184 -16.57 7.37 -7.95
N GLU A 185 -16.74 6.79 -9.15
CA GLU A 185 -15.73 5.96 -9.83
C GLU A 185 -14.33 6.60 -9.84
N GLU A 186 -14.19 7.83 -10.32
CA GLU A 186 -12.87 8.50 -10.42
C GLU A 186 -12.13 8.58 -9.07
N GLU A 187 -12.83 8.96 -8.00
CA GLU A 187 -12.24 9.10 -6.66
C GLU A 187 -12.11 7.73 -5.95
N LEU A 188 -12.90 6.72 -6.33
CA LEU A 188 -12.73 5.35 -5.84
C LEU A 188 -11.52 4.67 -6.49
N ASP A 189 -11.29 4.88 -7.79
CA ASP A 189 -10.08 4.43 -8.48
C ASP A 189 -8.83 5.08 -7.89
N GLU A 190 -8.91 6.37 -7.55
CA GLU A 190 -7.86 7.06 -6.80
C GLU A 190 -7.65 6.43 -5.41
N ALA A 191 -8.72 6.16 -4.66
CA ALA A 191 -8.64 5.49 -3.36
C ALA A 191 -7.90 4.14 -3.49
N GLY A 192 -8.24 3.38 -4.52
CA GLY A 192 -7.62 2.12 -4.86
C GLY A 192 -6.12 2.24 -5.13
N ARG A 193 -5.71 3.14 -6.03
CA ARG A 193 -4.29 3.41 -6.33
C ARG A 193 -3.50 3.89 -5.12
N LEU A 194 -4.14 4.64 -4.22
CA LEU A 194 -3.53 5.12 -2.98
C LEU A 194 -3.48 4.04 -1.88
N GLY A 195 -4.18 2.92 -2.03
CA GLY A 195 -4.34 1.92 -0.98
C GLY A 195 -5.13 2.46 0.22
N LEU A 196 -6.17 3.25 -0.04
CA LEU A 196 -7.05 3.86 0.96
C LEU A 196 -8.43 3.17 1.05
N ILE A 197 -8.58 1.99 0.45
CA ILE A 197 -9.74 1.11 0.63
C ILE A 197 -9.32 0.00 1.61
N PRO A 198 -9.95 -0.13 2.79
CA PRO A 198 -9.61 -1.15 3.76
C PRO A 198 -10.13 -2.52 3.32
N ASP A 199 -9.45 -3.58 3.76
CA ASP A 199 -9.73 -4.95 3.31
C ASP A 199 -11.17 -5.41 3.57
N ILE A 200 -11.79 -4.91 4.65
CA ILE A 200 -13.21 -5.19 4.96
C ILE A 200 -14.18 -4.71 3.87
N LEU A 201 -13.75 -3.77 3.01
CA LEU A 201 -14.53 -3.23 1.90
C LEU A 201 -14.12 -3.80 0.53
N ASN A 202 -13.14 -4.70 0.46
CA ASN A 202 -12.77 -5.34 -0.81
C ASN A 202 -13.94 -6.16 -1.38
N GLY A 203 -14.26 -5.91 -2.65
CA GLY A 203 -15.39 -6.52 -3.36
C GLY A 203 -16.78 -6.07 -2.83
N ALA A 204 -16.84 -5.12 -1.90
CA ALA A 204 -18.11 -4.66 -1.35
C ALA A 204 -18.90 -3.81 -2.37
N ASP A 205 -20.23 -3.82 -2.25
CA ASP A 205 -21.09 -2.88 -2.96
C ASP A 205 -20.98 -1.50 -2.27
N MET A 206 -20.41 -0.51 -2.96
CA MET A 206 -20.08 0.80 -2.41
C MET A 206 -21.30 1.72 -2.32
N THR A 207 -22.38 1.40 -3.02
CA THR A 207 -23.66 2.14 -2.96
C THR A 207 -24.38 1.93 -1.63
N LYS A 208 -23.99 0.91 -0.86
CA LYS A 208 -24.64 0.57 0.42
C LYS A 208 -24.18 1.47 1.57
N PRO A 209 -25.03 1.63 2.60
CA PRO A 209 -24.65 2.33 3.83
C PRO A 209 -23.41 1.74 4.48
N ILE A 210 -22.57 2.61 5.05
CA ILE A 210 -21.37 2.20 5.78
C ILE A 210 -21.64 2.06 7.29
N THR A 211 -21.01 1.07 7.89
CA THR A 211 -21.04 0.77 9.33
C THR A 211 -20.00 1.57 10.12
N ARG A 212 -20.13 1.57 11.44
CA ARG A 212 -19.15 2.15 12.38
C ARG A 212 -17.79 1.49 12.30
N GLU A 213 -17.77 0.17 12.10
CA GLU A 213 -16.53 -0.61 11.95
C GLU A 213 -15.81 -0.23 10.65
N GLU A 214 -16.47 -0.35 9.51
CA GLU A 214 -15.88 -0.03 8.20
C GLU A 214 -15.32 1.40 8.15
N PHE A 215 -16.03 2.39 8.74
CA PHE A 215 -15.51 3.76 8.79
C PHE A 215 -14.36 3.95 9.78
N ALA A 216 -14.32 3.19 10.88
CA ALA A 216 -13.19 3.21 11.80
C ALA A 216 -11.93 2.67 11.11
N GLU A 217 -12.05 1.61 10.31
CA GLU A 217 -10.93 1.08 9.53
C GLU A 217 -10.45 2.06 8.47
N LEU A 218 -11.35 2.72 7.74
CA LEU A 218 -11.00 3.81 6.81
C LEU A 218 -10.18 4.91 7.49
N ALA A 219 -10.60 5.32 8.69
CA ALA A 219 -9.97 6.39 9.44
C ALA A 219 -8.59 5.99 10.00
N VAL A 220 -8.39 4.73 10.38
CA VAL A 220 -7.10 4.18 10.80
C VAL A 220 -6.17 4.02 9.61
N LEU A 221 -6.65 3.45 8.50
CA LEU A 221 -5.88 3.30 7.27
C LEU A 221 -5.34 4.65 6.78
N LEU A 222 -6.17 5.70 6.80
CA LEU A 222 -5.73 7.06 6.51
C LEU A 222 -4.62 7.54 7.44
N TYR A 223 -4.78 7.34 8.76
CA TYR A 223 -3.77 7.72 9.74
C TYR A 223 -2.43 7.01 9.46
N GLU A 224 -2.47 5.68 9.34
CA GLU A 224 -1.26 4.86 9.16
C GLU A 224 -0.56 5.18 7.83
N LYS A 225 -1.34 5.45 6.77
CA LYS A 225 -0.83 5.88 5.46
C LYS A 225 -0.11 7.22 5.53
N VAL A 226 -0.67 8.22 6.20
CA VAL A 226 -0.08 9.56 6.26
C VAL A 226 1.13 9.60 7.20
N MET A 227 1.06 8.86 8.31
CA MET A 227 2.12 8.84 9.31
C MET A 227 3.26 7.87 8.98
N ASP A 228 3.09 7.03 7.95
CA ASP A 228 4.00 5.95 7.58
C ASP A 228 4.37 5.06 8.79
N THR A 229 3.37 4.77 9.62
CA THR A 229 3.53 3.96 10.84
C THR A 229 2.25 3.23 11.19
N GLU A 230 2.39 2.04 11.75
CA GLU A 230 1.27 1.29 12.31
C GLU A 230 0.88 1.82 13.69
N ALA A 231 -0.41 1.97 13.96
CA ALA A 231 -0.93 2.33 15.26
C ALA A 231 -1.04 1.10 16.18
N ALA A 232 -0.77 1.28 17.47
CA ALA A 232 -0.97 0.21 18.44
C ALA A 232 -2.46 0.14 18.87
N PRO A 233 -3.06 -1.07 18.94
CA PRO A 233 -4.41 -1.23 19.47
C PRO A 233 -4.45 -0.97 20.98
N GLU A 234 -5.57 -0.42 21.47
CA GLU A 234 -5.79 -0.22 22.91
C GLU A 234 -5.74 -1.55 23.68
N TYR A 235 -5.03 -1.55 24.82
CA TYR A 235 -5.01 -2.69 25.75
C TYR A 235 -5.01 -2.21 27.22
N PRO A 236 -5.92 -2.75 28.08
CA PRO A 236 -6.88 -3.82 27.79
C PRO A 236 -8.05 -3.35 26.91
N ASN A 237 -8.66 -4.28 26.15
CA ASN A 237 -9.83 -3.98 25.31
C ASN A 237 -10.98 -3.40 26.17
N PRO A 238 -11.46 -2.17 25.91
CA PRO A 238 -12.55 -1.57 26.67
C PRO A 238 -13.93 -2.09 26.26
N PHE A 239 -14.07 -2.70 25.08
CA PHE A 239 -15.34 -3.10 24.49
C PHE A 239 -15.61 -4.60 24.66
N VAL A 240 -16.89 -4.94 24.87
CA VAL A 240 -17.33 -6.34 25.03
C VAL A 240 -17.95 -6.92 23.76
N ASP A 241 -18.29 -6.08 22.79
CA ASP A 241 -19.01 -6.43 21.56
C ASP A 241 -18.13 -6.45 20.30
N THR A 242 -16.82 -6.21 20.44
CA THR A 242 -15.85 -6.35 19.36
C THR A 242 -14.46 -6.68 19.92
N ALA A 243 -13.69 -7.43 19.12
CA ALA A 243 -12.26 -7.66 19.33
C ALA A 243 -11.42 -7.24 18.11
N ASN A 244 -12.03 -6.49 17.16
CA ASN A 244 -11.35 -6.06 15.94
C ASN A 244 -10.21 -5.08 16.30
N PRO A 245 -8.94 -5.39 15.97
CA PRO A 245 -7.80 -4.53 16.29
C PRO A 245 -7.89 -3.14 15.67
N GLN A 246 -8.51 -2.97 14.50
CA GLN A 246 -8.67 -1.66 13.85
C GLN A 246 -9.57 -0.73 14.66
N ILE A 247 -10.65 -1.25 15.25
CA ILE A 247 -11.49 -0.49 16.18
C ILE A 247 -10.69 -0.09 17.43
N LEU A 248 -9.84 -0.98 17.94
CA LEU A 248 -9.00 -0.70 19.11
C LEU A 248 -7.91 0.33 18.81
N LYS A 249 -7.32 0.30 17.61
CA LYS A 249 -6.40 1.35 17.10
C LYS A 249 -7.12 2.69 17.01
N ALA A 250 -8.30 2.74 16.38
CA ALA A 250 -9.10 3.95 16.27
C ALA A 250 -9.46 4.54 17.64
N PHE A 251 -9.71 3.69 18.64
CA PHE A 251 -9.98 4.12 20.01
C PHE A 251 -8.72 4.68 20.69
N ALA A 252 -7.59 3.97 20.59
CA ALA A 252 -6.31 4.40 21.17
C ALA A 252 -5.83 5.75 20.59
N LEU A 253 -6.04 5.97 19.30
CA LEU A 253 -5.75 7.23 18.61
C LEU A 253 -6.75 8.36 18.95
N GLY A 254 -7.83 8.07 19.67
CA GLY A 254 -8.88 9.03 19.97
C GLY A 254 -9.75 9.41 18.75
N ILE A 255 -9.66 8.66 17.65
CA ILE A 255 -10.48 8.84 16.44
C ILE A 255 -11.94 8.53 16.74
N THR A 256 -12.18 7.46 17.49
CA THR A 256 -13.53 7.00 17.83
C THR A 256 -13.75 6.89 19.34
N THR A 257 -15.02 6.80 19.71
CA THR A 257 -15.46 6.46 21.07
C THR A 257 -16.53 5.37 20.99
N GLY A 258 -16.68 4.60 22.07
CA GLY A 258 -17.83 3.72 22.23
C GLY A 258 -19.15 4.50 22.28
N THR A 259 -20.25 3.80 21.99
CA THR A 259 -21.60 4.33 22.24
C THR A 259 -22.03 4.14 23.68
N SER A 260 -21.30 3.29 24.42
CA SER A 260 -21.22 3.28 25.87
C SER A 260 -19.74 3.15 26.29
N VAL A 261 -19.48 3.12 27.60
CA VAL A 261 -18.12 2.87 28.14
C VAL A 261 -17.57 1.52 27.68
N THR A 262 -18.45 0.53 27.47
CA THR A 262 -18.05 -0.86 27.19
C THR A 262 -18.60 -1.40 25.86
N THR A 263 -19.18 -0.56 25.01
CA THR A 263 -19.88 -0.98 23.79
C THR A 263 -19.53 -0.07 22.63
N PHE A 264 -19.17 -0.66 21.48
CA PHE A 264 -18.83 0.06 20.27
C PHE A 264 -19.97 0.14 19.25
N GLU A 265 -20.83 -0.87 19.16
CA GLU A 265 -21.85 -1.11 18.12
C GLU A 265 -21.26 -1.18 16.69
N PRO A 266 -20.41 -2.18 16.36
CA PRO A 266 -19.70 -2.25 15.08
C PRO A 266 -20.60 -2.22 13.84
N ASN A 267 -21.68 -2.99 13.86
CA ASN A 267 -22.62 -3.14 12.73
C ASN A 267 -23.60 -1.98 12.57
N LYS A 268 -23.56 -0.98 13.45
CA LYS A 268 -24.49 0.15 13.37
C LYS A 268 -24.04 1.10 12.27
N LEU A 269 -24.99 1.54 11.45
CA LEU A 269 -24.73 2.52 10.40
C LEU A 269 -24.36 3.87 11.01
N ILE A 270 -23.50 4.61 10.33
CA ILE A 270 -23.13 5.95 10.74
C ILE A 270 -23.79 7.03 9.88
N ASN A 271 -23.94 8.18 10.51
CA ASN A 271 -24.41 9.38 9.85
C ASN A 271 -23.26 10.35 9.54
N ARG A 272 -23.54 11.38 8.73
CA ARG A 272 -22.54 12.33 8.24
C ARG A 272 -21.89 13.15 9.36
N GLU A 273 -22.60 13.47 10.44
CA GLU A 273 -21.98 14.17 11.59
C GLU A 273 -20.95 13.29 12.32
N GLN A 274 -21.18 11.98 12.37
CA GLN A 274 -20.22 11.01 12.90
C GLN A 274 -19.00 10.86 11.98
N CYS A 275 -19.21 10.72 10.65
CA CYS A 275 -18.12 10.68 9.67
C CYS A 275 -17.20 11.91 9.81
N ALA A 276 -17.81 13.10 9.83
CA ALA A 276 -17.09 14.37 9.93
C ALA A 276 -16.27 14.47 11.22
N THR A 277 -16.84 13.99 12.33
CA THR A 277 -16.18 14.02 13.64
C THR A 277 -15.02 13.04 13.71
N MET A 278 -15.19 11.83 13.17
CA MET A 278 -14.11 10.83 13.13
C MET A 278 -12.96 11.32 12.25
N LEU A 279 -13.22 11.80 11.03
CA LEU A 279 -12.16 12.35 10.16
C LEU A 279 -11.49 13.58 10.74
N PHE A 280 -12.25 14.48 11.40
CA PHE A 280 -11.67 15.61 12.11
C PHE A 280 -10.69 15.12 13.20
N ARG A 281 -11.04 14.10 13.97
CA ARG A 281 -10.16 13.51 14.97
C ARG A 281 -8.97 12.78 14.35
N THR A 282 -9.13 12.15 13.19
CA THR A 282 -8.01 11.58 12.42
C THR A 282 -6.99 12.64 12.04
N ILE A 283 -7.44 13.78 11.49
CA ILE A 283 -6.56 14.92 11.16
C ILE A 283 -5.84 15.41 12.42
N LYS A 284 -6.57 15.53 13.54
CA LYS A 284 -5.96 15.91 14.83
C LYS A 284 -4.89 14.93 15.31
N ALA A 285 -5.14 13.63 15.15
CA ALA A 285 -4.20 12.58 15.53
C ALA A 285 -2.93 12.65 14.67
N ILE A 286 -3.09 12.84 13.35
CA ILE A 286 -1.98 13.02 12.39
C ILE A 286 -1.13 14.24 12.76
N SER A 287 -1.76 15.37 13.10
CA SER A 287 -1.04 16.59 13.43
C SER A 287 -0.44 16.60 14.84
N GLY A 288 -0.66 15.56 15.65
CA GLY A 288 -0.24 15.53 17.06
C GLY A 288 -0.88 16.63 17.92
N ASP A 289 -2.05 17.14 17.53
CA ASP A 289 -2.73 18.30 18.15
C ASP A 289 -1.85 19.57 18.25
N THR A 290 -0.86 19.73 17.35
CA THR A 290 -0.13 20.99 17.23
C THR A 290 -1.04 22.08 16.66
N ASP A 291 -0.84 23.34 17.08
CA ASP A 291 -1.62 24.50 16.62
C ASP A 291 -1.46 24.81 15.12
N ASP A 292 -0.69 24.01 14.38
CA ASP A 292 -0.29 24.27 12.98
C ASP A 292 -1.47 24.19 11.99
N LEU A 293 -2.50 23.37 12.28
CA LEU A 293 -3.66 23.20 11.39
C LEU A 293 -4.78 24.22 11.59
N ASN A 294 -4.64 25.15 12.55
CA ASN A 294 -5.62 26.20 12.87
C ASN A 294 -7.09 25.76 12.69
N TYR A 295 -7.61 24.97 13.64
CA TYR A 295 -8.98 24.42 13.64
C TYR A 295 -10.11 25.47 13.82
N GLN A 296 -9.87 26.73 13.45
CA GLN A 296 -10.81 27.82 13.61
C GLN A 296 -11.95 27.74 12.60
N VAL A 297 -13.15 27.48 13.13
CA VAL A 297 -14.41 27.42 12.36
C VAL A 297 -15.34 28.60 12.65
N SER A 298 -14.89 29.61 13.39
CA SER A 298 -15.70 30.76 13.82
C SER A 298 -16.22 31.60 12.65
N ASN A 299 -15.51 31.61 11.52
CA ASN A 299 -15.89 32.33 10.30
C ASN A 299 -16.70 31.46 9.32
N VAL A 300 -16.92 30.18 9.64
CA VAL A 300 -17.73 29.28 8.80
C VAL A 300 -19.21 29.54 9.11
N PRO A 301 -20.02 29.97 8.11
CA PRO A 301 -21.45 30.21 8.29
C PRO A 301 -22.18 28.97 8.83
N ASP A 302 -23.29 29.20 9.53
CA ASP A 302 -24.15 28.11 9.96
C ASP A 302 -24.86 27.48 8.75
N PHE A 303 -24.97 26.15 8.78
CA PHE A 303 -25.78 25.42 7.80
C PHE A 303 -27.28 25.70 8.02
N PRO A 304 -28.13 25.59 6.98
CA PRO A 304 -29.58 25.67 7.15
C PRO A 304 -30.14 24.68 8.19
N ASP A 305 -29.51 23.52 8.35
CA ASP A 305 -29.81 22.49 9.33
C ASP A 305 -28.87 22.47 10.55
N GLN A 306 -28.18 23.58 10.84
CA GLN A 306 -27.24 23.70 11.97
C GLN A 306 -27.84 23.25 13.31
N LYS A 307 -29.12 23.55 13.54
CA LYS A 307 -29.85 23.17 14.77
C LYS A 307 -30.00 21.64 14.97
N HIS A 308 -29.79 20.86 13.91
CA HIS A 308 -29.85 19.40 13.94
C HIS A 308 -28.48 18.75 14.09
N ILE A 309 -27.39 19.53 13.96
CA ILE A 309 -26.03 19.07 14.24
C ILE A 309 -25.84 18.97 15.74
N SER A 310 -25.36 17.81 16.21
CA SER A 310 -25.00 17.62 17.61
C SER A 310 -23.93 18.62 18.07
N SER A 311 -24.02 19.11 19.30
CA SER A 311 -23.04 20.06 19.85
C SER A 311 -21.58 19.56 19.77
N TRP A 312 -21.36 18.26 19.96
CA TRP A 312 -20.04 17.63 19.85
C TRP A 312 -19.52 17.53 18.41
N ALA A 313 -20.39 17.63 17.41
CA ALA A 313 -20.04 17.52 15.99
C ALA A 313 -19.86 18.87 15.29
N VAL A 314 -20.27 19.99 15.92
CA VAL A 314 -20.27 21.32 15.28
C VAL A 314 -18.90 21.70 14.72
N VAL A 315 -17.83 21.48 15.48
CA VAL A 315 -16.47 21.83 15.02
C VAL A 315 -16.05 20.95 13.85
N GLY A 316 -16.18 19.63 13.97
CA GLY A 316 -15.80 18.70 12.91
C GLY A 316 -16.58 18.92 11.61
N THR A 317 -17.90 19.10 11.70
CA THR A 317 -18.75 19.35 10.51
C THR A 317 -18.36 20.64 9.79
N LYS A 318 -18.15 21.74 10.50
CA LYS A 318 -17.72 23.01 9.91
C LYS A 318 -16.31 22.92 9.32
N TYR A 319 -15.38 22.27 10.01
CA TYR A 319 -14.00 22.13 9.56
C TYR A 319 -13.92 21.28 8.28
N MET A 320 -14.60 20.13 8.24
CA MET A 320 -14.67 19.28 7.04
C MET A 320 -15.33 19.99 5.85
N SER A 321 -16.32 20.84 6.12
CA SER A 321 -16.96 21.66 5.08
C SER A 321 -16.04 22.76 4.56
N GLN A 322 -15.32 23.45 5.45
CA GLN A 322 -14.33 24.47 5.09
C GLN A 322 -13.21 23.90 4.22
N LEU A 323 -12.76 22.66 4.47
CA LEU A 323 -11.77 21.98 3.63
C LEU A 323 -12.34 21.45 2.31
N GLY A 324 -13.66 21.48 2.12
CA GLY A 324 -14.34 20.92 0.94
C GLY A 324 -14.39 19.39 0.91
N ILE A 325 -14.07 18.72 2.03
CA ILE A 325 -14.14 17.26 2.17
C ILE A 325 -15.62 16.82 2.19
N ILE A 326 -16.45 17.53 2.95
CA ILE A 326 -17.89 17.32 3.02
C ILE A 326 -18.63 18.58 2.53
N LYS A 327 -19.12 18.53 1.29
CA LYS A 327 -19.71 19.70 0.60
C LYS A 327 -21.16 20.00 0.99
N GLY A 328 -21.89 19.04 1.56
CA GLY A 328 -23.34 19.15 1.79
C GLY A 328 -24.15 18.85 0.52
N ASP A 329 -25.45 19.18 0.53
CA ASP A 329 -26.33 19.07 -0.64
C ASP A 329 -26.34 20.36 -1.49
N THR A 330 -27.08 20.33 -2.60
CA THR A 330 -27.20 21.50 -3.51
C THR A 330 -27.97 22.68 -2.89
N ASN A 331 -28.67 22.47 -1.78
CA ASN A 331 -29.39 23.50 -1.04
C ASN A 331 -28.56 24.08 0.12
N GLY A 332 -27.33 23.62 0.29
CA GLY A 332 -26.41 24.05 1.35
C GLY A 332 -26.62 23.36 2.69
N TYR A 333 -27.47 22.32 2.77
CA TYR A 333 -27.68 21.52 3.97
C TYR A 333 -26.48 20.60 4.20
N PHE A 334 -26.08 20.44 5.46
CA PHE A 334 -25.02 19.48 5.81
C PHE A 334 -25.52 18.04 5.78
N MET A 335 -26.79 17.84 6.13
CA MET A 335 -27.46 16.56 6.32
C MET A 335 -26.86 15.70 7.45
N PRO A 336 -26.82 16.19 8.71
CA PRO A 336 -26.05 15.53 9.77
C PRO A 336 -26.59 14.16 10.17
N LYS A 337 -27.91 14.04 10.30
CA LYS A 337 -28.65 12.84 10.71
C LYS A 337 -30.15 13.02 10.45
N ALA A 338 -30.88 11.92 10.41
CA ALA A 338 -32.34 11.94 10.43
C ALA A 338 -32.87 12.50 11.76
N VAL A 339 -33.91 13.33 11.69
CA VAL A 339 -34.62 13.91 12.86
C VAL A 339 -36.13 13.63 12.83
N THR A 340 -36.59 12.90 11.81
CA THR A 340 -37.98 12.43 11.67
C THR A 340 -37.98 10.97 11.21
N THR A 341 -39.07 10.25 11.47
CA THR A 341 -39.22 8.86 11.02
C THR A 341 -39.25 8.74 9.50
N GLN A 342 -39.72 9.77 8.79
CA GLN A 342 -39.65 9.82 7.33
C GLN A 342 -38.19 9.90 6.85
N GLN A 343 -37.40 10.79 7.44
CA GLN A 343 -35.97 10.90 7.15
C GLN A 343 -35.21 9.61 7.47
N GLU A 344 -35.57 8.92 8.56
CA GLU A 344 -34.99 7.60 8.88
C GLU A 344 -35.30 6.58 7.79
N ALA A 345 -36.55 6.53 7.31
CA ALA A 345 -36.96 5.63 6.23
C ALA A 345 -36.30 5.95 4.88
N GLU A 346 -35.96 7.21 4.64
CA GLU A 346 -35.27 7.70 3.44
C GLU A 346 -33.73 7.61 3.56
N GLY A 347 -33.19 7.19 4.72
CA GLY A 347 -31.74 7.15 4.95
C GLY A 347 -31.08 8.53 5.02
N TYR A 348 -31.83 9.58 5.36
CA TYR A 348 -31.32 10.95 5.41
C TYR A 348 -30.11 11.08 6.34
N GLY A 349 -29.00 11.55 5.78
CA GLY A 349 -27.76 11.77 6.52
C GLY A 349 -26.97 10.50 6.81
N THR A 350 -27.43 9.31 6.41
CA THR A 350 -26.63 8.08 6.43
C THR A 350 -25.57 8.15 5.32
N ALA A 351 -24.32 7.80 5.64
CA ALA A 351 -23.26 7.76 4.64
C ALA A 351 -23.25 6.41 3.90
N THR A 352 -23.05 6.44 2.58
CA THR A 352 -22.70 5.25 1.79
C THR A 352 -21.20 4.98 1.90
N ARG A 353 -20.77 3.76 1.57
CA ARG A 353 -19.34 3.39 1.52
C ARG A 353 -18.58 4.23 0.51
N GLU A 354 -19.13 4.44 -0.69
CA GLU A 354 -18.53 5.32 -1.70
C GLU A 354 -18.35 6.75 -1.17
N ALA A 355 -19.37 7.32 -0.52
CA ALA A 355 -19.27 8.66 0.04
C ALA A 355 -18.21 8.72 1.16
N ALA A 356 -18.10 7.69 1.98
CA ALA A 356 -17.12 7.61 3.05
C ALA A 356 -15.68 7.49 2.54
N ILE A 357 -15.42 6.63 1.56
CA ILE A 357 -14.10 6.48 0.93
C ILE A 357 -13.68 7.80 0.29
N LEU A 358 -14.58 8.46 -0.45
CA LEU A 358 -14.32 9.77 -1.05
C LEU A 358 -13.98 10.83 0.00
N MET A 359 -14.64 10.84 1.16
CA MET A 359 -14.25 11.74 2.25
C MET A 359 -12.82 11.45 2.74
N THR A 360 -12.41 10.18 2.82
CA THR A 360 -11.06 9.76 3.21
C THR A 360 -10.01 10.19 2.18
N VAL A 361 -10.23 9.94 0.88
CA VAL A 361 -9.32 10.36 -0.21
C VAL A 361 -9.17 11.87 -0.26
N ARG A 362 -10.28 12.61 -0.19
CA ARG A 362 -10.24 14.08 -0.13
C ARG A 362 -9.51 14.57 1.10
N THR A 363 -9.60 13.86 2.22
CA THR A 363 -8.84 14.20 3.44
C THR A 363 -7.36 14.00 3.20
N TYR A 364 -6.95 12.84 2.66
CA TYR A 364 -5.57 12.53 2.29
C TYR A 364 -4.98 13.62 1.38
N ASN A 365 -5.67 13.96 0.29
CA ASN A 365 -5.26 15.00 -0.67
C ASN A 365 -5.14 16.41 -0.08
N LYS A 366 -5.65 16.66 1.13
CA LYS A 366 -5.54 17.94 1.82
C LYS A 366 -4.40 17.99 2.83
N ILE A 367 -3.93 16.85 3.33
CA ILE A 367 -3.02 16.80 4.47
C ILE A 367 -1.71 16.03 4.21
N ALA A 368 -1.65 15.21 3.16
CA ALA A 368 -0.49 14.41 2.79
C ALA A 368 0.52 15.17 1.94
#